data_AF-A0A523HW33-F1
#
_entry.id   AF-A0A523HW33-F1
#
_cell.length_a   1.000
_cell.length_b   1.000
_cell.length_c   1.000
_cell.angle_alpha   90.00
_cell.angle_beta   90.00
_cell.angle_gamma   90.00
#
_symmetry.space_group_name_H-M   'P 1'
#
loop_
_entity.id
_entity.type
_entity.pdbx_description
1 polymer ?
#
loop_
_entity_poly.entity_id
_entity_poly.type
_entity_poly.pdbx_seq_one_letter_code
_entity_poly.pdbx_strand_id
1 'polypeptide(L)'
;MGLSVKELTDLSEQTAKARRNLDNLLDFVDLMNNDANKLEGDVTPAGEHIKKLSNDMTQYVEEIKSLIETELDKIPIDPEATKDAASKLHLYHGNIHQIISMAGTQKSKHKENSYWWRYWVSVLDNVMQLEIENPSKPVGKGTKFLEKIK
;
A
#
# COMPACT_ATOMS: atom_id res chain seq x y z
N MET A 1 23.40 8.96 -9.65
CA MET A 1 22.99 8.64 -8.28
C MET A 1 21.48 8.43 -8.35
N GLY A 2 20.98 7.24 -8.02
CA GLY A 2 19.55 6.94 -8.05
C GLY A 2 18.82 7.43 -6.80
N LEU A 3 17.49 7.52 -6.85
CA LEU A 3 16.66 7.84 -5.68
C LEU A 3 16.71 6.72 -4.64
N SER A 4 16.61 7.07 -3.36
CA SER A 4 16.49 6.11 -2.26
C SER A 4 15.11 5.46 -2.20
N VAL A 5 14.99 4.35 -1.46
CA VAL A 5 13.69 3.68 -1.20
C VAL A 5 12.65 4.65 -0.64
N LYS A 6 13.07 5.51 0.30
CA LYS A 6 12.18 6.50 0.91
C LYS A 6 11.69 7.50 -0.13
N GLU A 7 12.58 8.08 -0.92
CA GLU A 7 12.23 9.06 -1.96
C GLU A 7 11.32 8.44 -3.02
N LEU A 8 11.58 7.20 -3.44
CA LEU A 8 10.73 6.47 -4.39
C LEU A 8 9.35 6.15 -3.80
N THR A 9 9.28 5.83 -2.51
CA THR A 9 8.00 5.57 -1.82
C THR A 9 7.19 6.84 -1.67
N ASP A 10 7.82 7.93 -1.24
CA ASP A 10 7.20 9.26 -1.14
C ASP A 10 6.67 9.70 -2.51
N LEU A 11 7.45 9.47 -3.59
CA LEU A 11 7.02 9.76 -4.95
C LEU A 11 5.85 8.87 -5.38
N SER A 12 5.86 7.57 -5.06
CA SER A 12 4.72 6.68 -5.32
C SER A 12 3.45 7.17 -4.64
N GLU A 13 3.53 7.69 -3.41
CA GLU A 13 2.38 8.28 -2.72
C GLU A 13 1.88 9.56 -3.40
N GLN A 14 2.79 10.41 -3.88
CA GLN A 14 2.43 11.61 -4.63
C GLN A 14 1.73 11.26 -5.94
N THR A 15 2.22 10.26 -6.67
CA THR A 15 1.60 9.76 -7.90
C THR A 15 0.20 9.20 -7.63
N ALA A 16 0.03 8.46 -6.54
CA ALA A 16 -1.30 7.99 -6.12
C ALA A 16 -2.26 9.13 -5.74
N LYS A 17 -1.76 10.22 -5.12
CA LYS A 17 -2.55 11.43 -4.86
C LYS A 17 -2.92 12.15 -6.15
N ALA A 18 -1.99 12.28 -7.10
CA ALA A 18 -2.24 12.88 -8.40
C ALA A 18 -3.34 12.15 -9.18
N ARG A 19 -3.30 10.81 -9.20
CA ARG A 19 -4.35 9.99 -9.83
C ARG A 19 -5.73 10.26 -9.24
N ARG A 20 -5.86 10.25 -7.91
CA ARG A 20 -7.14 10.56 -7.24
C ARG A 20 -7.66 11.95 -7.56
N ASN A 21 -6.77 12.94 -7.65
CA ASN A 21 -7.17 14.30 -8.01
C ASN A 21 -7.67 14.40 -9.46
N LEU A 22 -7.09 13.63 -10.39
CA LEU A 22 -7.57 13.54 -11.77
C LEU A 22 -8.95 12.88 -11.85
N ASP A 23 -9.20 11.82 -11.06
CA ASP A 23 -10.53 11.21 -10.95
C ASP A 23 -11.57 12.21 -10.43
N ASN A 24 -11.26 12.93 -9.35
CA ASN A 24 -12.15 13.97 -8.81
C ASN A 24 -12.43 15.09 -9.82
N LEU A 25 -11.44 15.47 -10.63
CA LEU A 25 -11.62 16.48 -11.68
C LEU A 25 -12.56 15.98 -12.77
N LEU A 26 -12.44 14.72 -13.19
CA LEU A 26 -13.33 14.11 -14.18
C LEU A 26 -14.77 14.07 -13.67
N ASP A 27 -14.96 13.63 -12.42
CA ASP A 27 -16.28 13.63 -11.77
C ASP A 27 -16.89 15.04 -11.73
N PHE A 28 -16.09 16.06 -11.40
CA PHE A 28 -16.54 17.44 -11.37
C PHE A 28 -16.93 17.96 -12.77
N VAL A 29 -16.15 17.62 -13.80
CA VAL A 29 -16.46 17.98 -15.20
C VAL A 29 -17.75 17.31 -15.68
N ASP A 30 -18.00 16.07 -15.28
CA ASP A 30 -19.26 15.38 -15.56
C ASP A 30 -20.45 16.08 -14.93
N LEU A 31 -20.34 16.50 -13.67
CA LEU A 31 -21.37 17.29 -13.00
C LEU A 31 -21.62 18.63 -13.70
N MET A 32 -20.55 19.37 -14.05
CA MET A 32 -20.68 20.64 -14.76
C MET A 32 -21.35 20.47 -16.12
N ASN A 33 -20.97 19.47 -16.91
CA ASN A 33 -21.60 19.23 -18.22
C ASN A 33 -23.09 18.89 -18.09
N ASN A 34 -23.46 18.11 -17.06
CA ASN A 34 -24.85 17.79 -16.77
C ASN A 34 -25.68 19.04 -16.44
N ASP A 35 -25.13 19.95 -15.63
CA ASP A 35 -25.81 21.19 -15.26
C ASP A 35 -25.80 22.24 -16.35
N ALA A 36 -24.76 22.28 -17.19
CA ALA A 36 -24.65 23.26 -18.25
C ALA A 36 -25.67 23.07 -19.38
N ASN A 37 -26.26 21.88 -19.52
CA ASN A 37 -27.45 21.65 -20.36
C ASN A 37 -28.65 22.52 -19.94
N LYS A 38 -28.59 23.21 -18.80
CA LYS A 38 -29.60 24.15 -18.29
C LYS A 38 -29.24 25.63 -18.53
N LEU A 39 -28.05 25.93 -19.07
CA LEU A 39 -27.57 27.30 -19.32
C LEU A 39 -27.77 27.71 -20.78
N GLU A 40 -27.87 29.01 -21.04
CA GLU A 40 -27.79 29.54 -22.41
C GLU A 40 -26.32 29.53 -22.88
N GLY A 41 -25.99 28.64 -23.80
CA GLY A 41 -24.64 28.46 -24.38
C GLY A 41 -24.21 27.00 -24.45
N ASP A 42 -23.26 26.68 -25.33
CA ASP A 42 -22.69 25.33 -25.43
C ASP A 42 -21.30 25.27 -24.78
N VAL A 43 -21.22 24.70 -23.59
CA VAL A 43 -19.95 24.48 -22.88
C VAL A 43 -19.41 23.06 -23.03
N THR A 44 -20.12 22.20 -23.77
CA THR A 44 -19.74 20.81 -24.05
C THR A 44 -18.30 20.71 -24.58
N PRO A 45 -17.85 21.59 -25.52
CA PRO A 45 -16.48 21.51 -26.04
C PRO A 45 -15.40 21.72 -24.96
N ALA A 46 -15.66 22.58 -23.98
CA ALA A 46 -14.71 22.80 -22.87
C ALA A 46 -14.63 21.59 -21.96
N GLY A 47 -15.78 20.98 -21.64
CA GLY A 47 -15.85 19.75 -20.85
C GLY A 47 -15.13 18.58 -21.53
N GLU A 48 -15.33 18.39 -22.84
CA GLU A 48 -14.62 17.37 -23.62
C GLU A 48 -13.11 17.60 -23.65
N HIS A 49 -12.67 18.85 -23.78
CA HIS A 49 -11.25 19.18 -23.76
C HIS A 49 -10.59 18.88 -22.41
N ILE A 50 -11.25 19.20 -21.29
CA ILE A 50 -10.74 18.87 -19.95
C ILE A 50 -10.67 17.34 -19.77
N LYS A 51 -11.69 16.59 -20.20
CA LYS A 51 -11.67 15.12 -20.16
C LYS A 51 -10.48 14.54 -20.91
N LYS A 52 -10.23 15.04 -22.13
CA LYS A 52 -9.08 14.61 -22.93
C LYS A 52 -7.76 14.86 -22.21
N LEU A 53 -7.53 16.09 -21.72
CA LEU A 53 -6.31 16.42 -21.00
C LEU A 53 -6.13 15.59 -19.72
N SER A 54 -7.21 15.33 -18.98
CA SER A 54 -7.17 14.50 -17.77
C SER A 54 -6.83 13.04 -18.09
N ASN A 55 -7.34 12.51 -19.21
CA ASN A 55 -6.98 11.17 -19.70
C ASN A 55 -5.50 11.11 -20.10
N ASP A 56 -4.99 12.10 -20.85
CA ASP A 56 -3.58 12.18 -21.23
C ASP A 56 -2.68 12.25 -19.98
N MET A 57 -3.05 13.08 -18.99
CA MET A 57 -2.33 13.16 -17.71
C MET A 57 -2.38 11.84 -16.92
N THR A 58 -3.51 11.13 -16.96
CA THR A 58 -3.65 9.82 -16.30
C THR A 58 -2.67 8.82 -16.89
N GLN A 59 -2.48 8.81 -18.21
CA GLN A 59 -1.48 7.95 -18.85
C GLN A 59 -0.07 8.26 -18.33
N TYR A 60 0.34 9.53 -18.29
CA TYR A 60 1.66 9.91 -17.78
C TYR A 60 1.86 9.57 -16.30
N VAL A 61 0.82 9.72 -15.48
CA VAL A 61 0.83 9.34 -14.05
C VAL A 61 1.06 7.83 -13.89
N GLU A 62 0.42 7.00 -14.71
CA GLU A 62 0.65 5.54 -14.69
C GLU A 62 2.03 5.15 -15.22
N GLU A 63 2.55 5.84 -16.24
CA GLU A 63 3.93 5.64 -16.73
C GLU A 63 4.96 5.94 -15.64
N ILE A 64 4.80 7.08 -14.94
CA ILE A 64 5.65 7.47 -13.81
C ILE A 64 5.56 6.41 -12.70
N LYS A 65 4.35 5.96 -12.35
CA LYS A 65 4.14 4.92 -11.35
C LYS A 65 4.88 3.62 -11.71
N SER A 66 4.75 3.17 -12.96
CA SER A 66 5.40 1.96 -13.45
C SER A 66 6.93 2.05 -13.38
N LEU A 67 7.49 3.22 -13.70
CA LEU A 67 8.93 3.47 -13.57
C LEU A 67 9.38 3.44 -12.10
N ILE A 68 8.61 4.06 -11.19
CA ILE A 68 8.91 4.05 -9.75
C ILE A 68 8.92 2.62 -9.21
N GLU A 69 7.90 1.82 -9.53
CA GLU A 69 7.81 0.42 -9.14
C GLU A 69 9.00 -0.38 -9.68
N THR A 70 9.38 -0.14 -10.94
CA THR A 70 10.53 -0.80 -11.58
C THR A 70 11.86 -0.45 -10.88
N GLU A 71 12.07 0.81 -10.51
CA GLU A 71 13.28 1.23 -9.80
C GLU A 71 13.30 0.69 -8.36
N LEU A 72 12.17 0.72 -7.65
CA LEU A 72 12.04 0.10 -6.32
C LEU A 72 12.38 -1.39 -6.36
N ASP A 73 11.87 -2.12 -7.35
CA ASP A 73 12.05 -3.57 -7.45
C ASP A 73 13.51 -3.97 -7.72
N LYS A 74 14.34 -3.07 -8.25
CA LYS A 74 15.79 -3.29 -8.39
C LYS A 74 16.55 -3.20 -7.07
N ILE A 75 16.01 -2.53 -6.06
CA ILE A 75 16.69 -2.30 -4.79
C ILE A 75 16.63 -3.61 -3.96
N PRO A 76 17.77 -4.11 -3.46
CA PRO A 76 17.78 -5.26 -2.55
C PRO A 76 17.17 -4.88 -1.20
N ILE A 77 16.52 -5.85 -0.55
CA ILE A 77 16.02 -5.67 0.82
C ILE A 77 17.21 -5.60 1.77
N ASP A 78 17.25 -4.57 2.60
CA ASP A 78 18.21 -4.45 3.70
C ASP A 78 17.82 -5.43 4.84
N PRO A 79 18.64 -6.47 5.10
CA PRO A 79 18.37 -7.45 6.15
C PRO A 79 18.33 -6.83 7.55
N GLU A 80 19.13 -5.79 7.82
CA GLU A 80 19.17 -5.17 9.15
C GLU A 80 17.94 -4.31 9.38
N ALA A 81 17.45 -3.61 8.35
CA ALA A 81 16.21 -2.85 8.41
C ALA A 81 15.00 -3.76 8.72
N THR A 82 14.93 -4.95 8.11
CA THR A 82 13.83 -5.89 8.33
C THR A 82 13.90 -6.60 9.69
N LYS A 83 15.10 -6.88 10.20
CA LYS A 83 15.30 -7.37 11.58
C LYS A 83 14.89 -6.33 12.63
N ASP A 84 15.30 -5.07 12.45
CA ASP A 84 14.92 -3.97 13.33
C ASP A 84 13.39 -3.77 13.33
N ALA A 85 12.76 -3.79 12.14
CA ALA A 85 11.31 -3.73 12.01
C ALA A 85 10.62 -4.90 12.73
N ALA A 86 11.08 -6.14 12.54
CA ALA A 86 10.53 -7.31 13.21
C ALA A 86 10.64 -7.22 14.74
N SER A 87 11.80 -6.77 15.24
CA SER A 87 12.05 -6.57 16.67
C SER A 87 11.10 -5.53 17.26
N LYS A 88 10.91 -4.40 16.57
CA LYS A 88 9.94 -3.37 16.97
C LYS A 88 8.51 -3.92 16.99
N LEU A 89 8.10 -4.67 15.97
CA LEU A 89 6.77 -5.27 15.93
C LEU A 89 6.54 -6.25 17.09
N HIS A 90 7.55 -7.08 17.40
CA HIS A 90 7.51 -8.01 18.53
C HIS A 90 7.33 -7.28 19.87
N LEU A 91 8.02 -6.14 20.06
CA LEU A 91 7.89 -5.30 21.25
C LEU A 91 6.50 -4.64 21.39
N TYR A 92 5.92 -4.13 20.29
CA TYR A 92 4.70 -3.30 20.36
C TYR A 92 3.38 -4.09 20.36
N HIS A 93 3.34 -5.26 19.72
CA HIS A 93 2.06 -5.97 19.52
C HIS A 93 1.82 -7.13 20.50
N GLY A 94 2.82 -7.56 21.27
CA GLY A 94 2.70 -8.49 22.41
C GLY A 94 2.18 -9.91 22.11
N ASN A 95 1.54 -10.13 20.97
CA ASN A 95 0.99 -11.40 20.50
C ASN A 95 1.43 -11.64 19.06
N ILE A 96 2.21 -12.70 18.88
CA ILE A 96 2.78 -13.11 17.59
C ILE A 96 1.72 -13.30 16.50
N HIS A 97 0.54 -13.83 16.83
CA HIS A 97 -0.54 -14.02 15.84
C HIS A 97 -1.08 -12.70 15.31
N GLN A 98 -1.14 -11.66 16.15
CA GLN A 98 -1.57 -10.33 15.71
C GLN A 98 -0.51 -9.70 14.79
N ILE A 99 0.77 -9.90 15.10
CA ILE A 99 1.88 -9.42 14.27
C ILE A 99 1.85 -10.10 12.90
N ILE A 100 1.75 -11.43 12.86
CA ILE A 100 1.69 -12.21 11.62
C ILE A 100 0.49 -11.78 10.77
N SER A 101 -0.69 -11.64 11.39
CA SER A 101 -1.90 -11.18 10.70
C SER A 101 -1.74 -9.78 10.10
N MET A 102 -1.17 -8.84 10.88
CA MET A 102 -0.96 -7.47 10.45
C MET A 102 0.08 -7.37 9.33
N ALA A 103 1.26 -7.98 9.50
CA ALA A 103 2.30 -8.00 8.49
C ALA A 103 1.85 -8.76 7.22
N GLY A 104 1.06 -9.82 7.37
CA GLY A 104 0.40 -10.50 6.25
C GLY A 104 -0.58 -9.59 5.49
N THR A 105 -1.33 -8.76 6.21
CA THR A 105 -2.23 -7.75 5.61
C THR A 105 -1.46 -6.65 4.89
N GLN A 106 -0.29 -6.24 5.40
CA GLN A 106 0.54 -5.28 4.68
C GLN A 106 1.13 -5.91 3.41
N LYS A 107 1.66 -7.13 3.52
CA LYS A 107 2.16 -7.89 2.37
C LYS A 107 1.14 -8.00 1.24
N SER A 108 -0.13 -8.31 1.56
CA SER A 108 -1.19 -8.53 0.56
C SER A 108 -1.62 -7.27 -0.21
N LYS A 109 -1.26 -6.07 0.27
CA LYS A 109 -1.50 -4.80 -0.45
C LYS A 109 -0.53 -4.60 -1.62
N HIS A 110 0.53 -5.38 -1.69
CA HIS A 110 1.59 -5.21 -2.66
C HIS A 110 1.60 -6.37 -3.65
N LYS A 111 1.92 -6.07 -4.91
CA LYS A 111 2.11 -7.07 -5.97
C LYS A 111 3.19 -8.07 -5.54
N GLU A 112 2.96 -9.35 -5.79
CA GLU A 112 3.93 -10.40 -5.51
C GLU A 112 5.29 -10.08 -6.14
N ASN A 113 6.37 -10.36 -5.40
CA ASN A 113 7.77 -10.06 -5.75
C ASN A 113 8.15 -8.56 -5.88
N SER A 114 7.22 -7.62 -5.70
CA SER A 114 7.59 -6.20 -5.58
C SER A 114 8.49 -5.94 -4.36
N TYR A 115 9.17 -4.81 -4.32
CA TYR A 115 10.02 -4.37 -3.22
C TYR A 115 9.29 -4.49 -1.88
N TRP A 116 8.13 -3.84 -1.74
CA TRP A 116 7.39 -3.85 -0.48
C TRP A 116 6.82 -5.23 -0.13
N TRP A 117 6.48 -6.04 -1.11
CA TRP A 117 6.11 -7.44 -0.86
C TRP A 117 7.29 -8.23 -0.28
N ARG A 118 8.47 -8.16 -0.91
CA ARG A 118 9.69 -8.85 -0.45
C ARG A 118 10.14 -8.34 0.92
N TYR A 119 10.02 -7.04 1.16
CA TYR A 119 10.27 -6.42 2.46
C TYR A 119 9.39 -7.08 3.55
N TRP A 120 8.08 -7.14 3.34
CA TRP A 120 7.16 -7.72 4.32
C TRP A 120 7.31 -9.23 4.48
N VAL A 121 7.71 -9.96 3.43
CA VAL A 121 8.11 -11.38 3.56
C VAL A 121 9.30 -11.49 4.51
N SER A 122 10.35 -10.70 4.29
CA SER A 122 11.54 -10.72 5.15
C SER A 122 11.25 -10.29 6.59
N VAL A 123 10.35 -9.31 6.81
CA VAL A 123 9.88 -8.97 8.17
C VAL A 123 9.16 -10.15 8.81
N LEU A 124 8.26 -10.82 8.09
CA LEU A 124 7.53 -11.99 8.60
C LEU A 124 8.48 -13.13 8.98
N ASP A 125 9.47 -13.42 8.13
CA ASP A 125 10.47 -14.44 8.40
C ASP A 125 11.26 -14.13 9.68
N ASN A 126 11.70 -12.87 9.84
CA ASN A 126 12.39 -12.42 11.06
C ASN A 126 11.49 -12.51 12.30
N VAL A 127 10.21 -12.14 12.19
CA VAL A 127 9.24 -12.27 13.28
C VAL A 127 9.06 -13.74 13.70
N MET A 128 9.01 -14.67 12.74
CA MET A 128 8.91 -16.11 13.02
C MET A 128 10.18 -16.64 13.68
N GLN A 129 11.37 -16.18 13.27
CA GLN A 129 12.63 -16.56 13.92
C GLN A 129 12.69 -16.09 15.38
N LEU A 130 12.27 -14.85 15.66
CA LEU A 130 12.22 -14.32 17.03
C LEU A 130 11.31 -15.17 17.95
N GLU A 131 10.18 -15.64 17.43
CA GLU A 131 9.28 -16.52 18.18
C GLU A 131 9.88 -17.92 18.41
N ILE A 132 10.67 -18.44 17.46
CA ILE A 132 11.39 -19.71 17.64
C ILE A 132 12.46 -19.59 18.73
N GLU A 133 13.22 -18.48 18.70
CA GLU A 133 14.32 -18.22 19.65
C GLU A 133 13.82 -17.89 21.06
N ASN A 134 12.69 -17.19 21.16
CA ASN A 134 12.09 -16.80 22.43
C ASN A 134 10.56 -16.96 22.37
N PRO A 135 10.04 -18.19 22.54
CA PRO A 135 8.63 -18.46 22.38
C PRO A 135 7.81 -17.66 23.37
N SER A 136 6.81 -16.96 22.85
CA SER A 136 5.81 -16.27 23.64
C SER A 136 5.17 -17.28 24.60
N LYS A 137 5.14 -16.98 25.90
CA LYS A 137 4.49 -17.86 26.88
C LYS A 137 3.04 -18.10 26.42
N PRO A 138 2.53 -19.34 26.47
CA PRO A 138 1.16 -19.61 26.10
C PRO A 138 0.27 -18.69 26.92
N VAL A 139 -0.54 -17.88 26.21
CA VAL A 139 -1.61 -17.08 26.82
C VAL A 139 -2.35 -18.03 27.75
N GLY A 140 -2.33 -17.70 29.05
CA GLY A 140 -2.73 -18.60 30.11
C GLY A 140 -3.98 -19.36 29.76
N LYS A 141 -3.94 -20.69 29.97
CA LYS A 141 -5.10 -21.57 29.94
C LYS A 141 -6.24 -20.85 30.65
N GLY A 142 -7.23 -20.39 29.88
CA GLY A 142 -8.59 -20.28 30.36
C GLY A 142 -8.98 -21.70 30.75
N THR A 143 -8.78 -22.03 32.02
CA THR A 143 -9.28 -23.25 32.64
C THR A 143 -10.78 -23.33 32.37
N LYS A 144 -11.20 -24.49 31.85
CA LYS A 144 -12.59 -24.97 31.65
C LYS A 144 -13.23 -24.67 30.28
N PHE A 145 -12.85 -25.43 29.25
CA PHE A 145 -13.77 -25.80 28.16
C PHE A 145 -13.47 -27.20 27.58
N LEU A 146 -13.02 -28.14 28.42
CA LEU A 146 -12.89 -29.56 28.06
C LEU A 146 -13.41 -30.47 29.19
N GLU A 147 -14.64 -30.22 29.63
CA GLU A 147 -15.45 -31.24 30.30
C GLU A 147 -16.84 -31.23 29.69
N LYS A 148 -16.95 -31.87 28.52
CA LYS A 148 -18.12 -32.61 28.02
C LYS A 148 -17.77 -33.07 26.61
N ILE A 149 -17.21 -34.28 26.52
CA ILE A 149 -17.52 -35.32 25.54
C ILE A 149 -16.77 -36.57 26.04
N LYS A 150 -17.46 -37.34 26.88
CA LYS A 150 -17.61 -38.81 26.92
C LYS A 150 -18.02 -39.23 28.31
#